data_AF-A0A1F9NN02-F1
#
_entry.id   AF-A0A1F9NN02-F1
#
_cell.length_a   1.000
_cell.length_b   1.000
_cell.length_c   1.000
_cell.angle_alpha   90.00
_cell.angle_beta   90.00
_cell.angle_gamma   90.00
#
_symmetry.space_group_name_H-M   'P 1'
#
loop_
_entity.id
_entity.type
_entity.pdbx_description
1 polymer ?
#
loop_
_entity_poly.entity_id
_entity_poly.type
_entity_poly.pdbx_seq_one_letter_code
_entity_poly.pdbx_strand_id
1 'polypeptide(L)'
;MLIATTHKNTDFDGLASVIAATILYPGCVGVVPKMTNKNVERFLSTHKTAFNLILPHEVRHEEVKKLIVVDTDQWQRLDRMDKLAKRTDLDIEIWDHHMMTGGDIQATWSCKERIGSTVTLFAREMQKRGITLNALDSTVMLIGLYEDTGHLTFPSTKAEDARAAAFLLDNHADLNVAGFFLNPPYEENQKEILFQMMKKTEKHTISGHTVGFNHVTLDKKVPNLAAVVNMYRKIVNVDALFVIFSSDDRHSVIGRSGVDAIDVGQVLSIFGGGGHGGAGSATVKMAETSAEEVKSNILSILKAKGTESIRISDIMSFPVISVGPETPMREVQTLMASKKIRGVMVVENEEIQGIIVLWDLKKVKKDSQWDSPVKAFMARNILSIGPGDSPSVAARLMIENDVGHLPVVQEGKMIGIVTRTDILTYYYDLLPD
;
A
#
# COMPACT_ATOMS: atom_id res chain seq x y z
N MET A 1 0.73 20.53 37.26
CA MET A 1 1.24 20.46 35.88
C MET A 1 0.35 19.52 35.06
N LEU A 2 0.05 19.92 33.83
CA LEU A 2 -0.67 19.13 32.83
C LEU A 2 0.35 18.74 31.76
N ILE A 3 0.51 17.46 31.49
CA ILE A 3 1.51 16.99 30.52
C ILE A 3 0.92 16.04 29.50
N ALA A 4 1.45 16.09 28.28
CA ALA A 4 1.16 15.11 27.22
C ALA A 4 2.45 14.39 26.83
N THR A 5 2.43 13.06 26.69
CA THR A 5 3.61 12.29 26.29
C THR A 5 3.23 11.07 25.46
N THR A 6 4.22 10.44 24.84
CA THR A 6 4.07 9.32 23.91
C THR A 6 5.16 8.26 24.10
N HIS A 7 5.18 7.25 23.25
CA HIS A 7 6.11 6.14 23.32
C HIS A 7 7.55 6.50 22.96
N LYS A 8 8.52 5.78 23.54
CA LYS A 8 9.94 5.74 23.13
C LYS A 8 10.05 5.34 21.65
N ASN A 9 11.12 5.79 21.00
CA ASN A 9 11.28 5.71 19.54
C ASN A 9 10.14 6.43 18.82
N THR A 10 9.81 7.64 19.30
CA THR A 10 8.71 8.46 18.80
C THR A 10 8.86 8.73 17.30
N ASP A 11 7.83 8.38 16.55
CA ASP A 11 7.62 8.76 15.14
C ASP A 11 6.84 10.10 15.06
N PHE A 12 6.45 10.52 13.86
CA PHE A 12 5.69 11.75 13.71
C PHE A 12 4.24 11.62 14.18
N ASP A 13 3.60 10.44 14.16
CA ASP A 13 2.24 10.34 14.72
C ASP A 13 2.27 10.59 16.23
N GLY A 14 3.22 9.98 16.94
CA GLY A 14 3.46 10.24 18.35
C GLY A 14 3.84 11.70 18.64
N LEU A 15 4.79 12.29 17.91
CA LEU A 15 5.19 13.70 18.12
C LEU A 15 4.02 14.66 17.82
N ALA A 16 3.37 14.49 16.68
CA ALA A 16 2.27 15.33 16.24
C ALA A 16 1.09 15.26 17.21
N SER A 17 0.78 14.07 17.72
CA SER A 17 -0.27 13.88 18.73
C SER A 17 0.08 14.54 20.06
N VAL A 18 1.36 14.56 20.47
CA VAL A 18 1.79 15.32 21.66
C VAL A 18 1.55 16.81 21.44
N ILE A 19 1.93 17.34 20.27
CA ILE A 19 1.70 18.75 19.92
C ILE A 19 0.20 19.06 19.87
N ALA A 20 -0.59 18.21 19.23
CA ALA A 20 -2.04 18.34 19.16
C ALA A 20 -2.68 18.35 20.55
N ALA A 21 -2.19 17.52 21.49
CA ALA A 21 -2.62 17.56 22.88
C ALA A 21 -2.28 18.90 23.56
N THR A 22 -1.12 19.51 23.28
CA THR A 22 -0.81 20.84 23.86
C THR A 22 -1.77 21.93 23.39
N ILE A 23 -2.35 21.79 22.20
CA ILE A 23 -3.35 22.70 21.64
C ILE A 23 -4.74 22.41 22.21
N LEU A 24 -5.12 21.13 22.28
CA LEU A 24 -6.45 20.71 22.74
C LEU A 24 -6.65 20.95 24.25
N TYR A 25 -5.57 20.91 25.03
CA TYR A 25 -5.58 21.07 26.48
C TYR A 25 -4.80 22.33 26.91
N PRO A 26 -5.47 23.47 27.14
CA PRO A 26 -4.81 24.72 27.53
C PRO A 26 -3.91 24.56 28.76
N GLY A 27 -2.67 25.03 28.67
CA GLY A 27 -1.66 24.92 29.74
C GLY A 27 -0.97 23.55 29.81
N CYS A 28 -1.24 22.64 28.88
CA CYS A 28 -0.52 21.39 28.74
C CYS A 28 0.88 21.63 28.17
N VAL A 29 1.87 20.92 28.73
CA VAL A 29 3.25 20.88 28.24
C VAL A 29 3.52 19.52 27.61
N GLY A 30 4.02 19.50 26.38
CA GLY A 30 4.38 18.25 25.72
C GLY A 30 5.72 17.72 26.25
N VAL A 31 5.82 16.42 26.46
CA VAL A 31 7.02 15.74 26.90
C VAL A 31 7.44 14.76 25.83
N VAL A 32 8.52 15.10 25.12
CA VAL A 32 9.03 14.29 24.01
C VAL A 32 10.12 13.35 24.53
N PRO A 33 9.98 12.03 24.34
CA PRO A 33 11.01 11.05 24.69
C PRO A 33 12.40 11.40 24.13
N LYS A 34 13.46 10.99 24.83
CA LYS A 34 14.83 11.24 24.36
C LYS A 34 15.15 10.46 23.08
N MET A 35 14.61 9.25 22.97
CA MET A 35 14.78 8.40 21.79
C MET A 35 13.62 8.66 20.82
N THR A 36 13.92 9.28 19.69
CA THR A 36 12.98 9.55 18.59
C THR A 36 13.52 8.96 17.28
N ASN A 37 12.65 8.79 16.29
CA ASN A 37 13.07 8.45 14.94
C ASN A 37 13.92 9.57 14.33
N LYS A 38 14.79 9.23 13.37
CA LYS A 38 15.75 10.19 12.75
C LYS A 38 15.05 11.37 12.08
N ASN A 39 13.91 11.13 11.44
CA ASN A 39 13.12 12.15 10.76
C ASN A 39 12.51 13.15 11.77
N VAL A 40 12.00 12.65 12.90
CA VAL A 40 11.52 13.44 14.04
C VAL A 40 12.65 14.24 14.69
N GLU A 41 13.82 13.63 14.91
CA GLU A 41 15.00 14.31 15.46
C GLU A 41 15.41 15.49 14.59
N ARG A 42 15.43 15.29 13.27
CA ARG A 42 15.73 16.35 12.29
C ARG A 42 14.71 17.48 12.37
N PHE A 43 13.42 17.16 12.46
CA PHE A 43 12.36 18.16 12.59
C PHE A 43 12.52 18.98 13.87
N LEU A 44 12.70 18.31 15.01
CA LEU A 44 12.89 18.98 16.30
C LEU A 44 14.17 19.83 16.32
N SER A 45 15.25 19.41 15.68
CA SER A 45 16.48 20.22 15.61
C SER A 45 16.28 21.61 15.01
N THR A 46 15.26 21.78 14.17
CA THR A 46 14.94 23.02 13.45
C THR A 46 13.72 23.75 14.00
N HIS A 47 12.82 23.06 14.73
CA HIS A 47 11.52 23.59 15.15
C HIS A 47 11.25 23.50 16.66
N LYS A 48 12.16 22.96 17.48
CA LYS A 48 11.89 22.67 18.90
C LYS A 48 11.37 23.88 19.69
N THR A 49 11.87 25.08 19.42
CA THR A 49 11.44 26.31 20.12
C THR A 49 10.08 26.84 19.69
N ALA A 50 9.50 26.29 18.62
CA ALA A 50 8.18 26.68 18.14
C ALA A 50 7.04 26.00 18.91
N PHE A 51 7.32 24.97 19.70
CA PHE A 51 6.33 24.18 20.42
C PHE A 51 6.61 24.19 21.94
N ASN A 52 5.55 24.03 22.74
CA ASN A 52 5.65 23.96 24.20
C ASN A 52 6.10 22.56 24.66
N LEU A 53 7.36 22.22 24.39
CA LEU A 53 7.92 20.89 24.60
C LEU A 53 9.09 20.90 25.60
N ILE A 54 9.13 19.91 26.49
CA ILE A 54 10.23 19.64 27.42
C ILE A 54 10.72 18.20 27.29
N LEU A 55 11.90 17.90 27.83
CA LEU A 55 12.43 16.56 27.90
C LEU A 55 11.95 15.82 29.17
N PRO A 56 11.96 14.48 29.20
CA PRO A 56 11.39 13.72 30.32
C PRO A 56 12.10 13.95 31.66
N HIS A 57 13.36 14.40 31.62
CA HIS A 57 14.13 14.70 32.83
C HIS A 57 13.78 16.06 33.44
N GLU A 58 13.09 16.92 32.71
CA GLU A 58 12.65 18.25 33.15
C GLU A 58 11.27 18.20 33.84
N VAL A 59 10.60 17.05 33.78
CA VAL A 59 9.29 16.82 34.40
C VAL A 59 9.42 16.72 35.92
N ARG A 60 8.68 17.56 36.64
CA ARG A 60 8.49 17.47 38.09
C ARG A 60 7.31 16.54 38.40
N HIS A 61 7.60 15.25 38.55
CA HIS A 61 6.58 14.18 38.66
C HIS A 61 5.56 14.41 39.77
N GLU A 62 5.97 15.01 40.89
CA GLU A 62 5.13 15.35 42.05
C GLU A 62 4.11 16.46 41.76
N GLU A 63 4.37 17.33 40.79
CA GLU A 63 3.46 18.42 40.45
C GLU A 63 2.45 18.01 39.36
N VAL A 64 2.64 16.87 38.71
CA VAL A 64 1.73 16.38 37.66
C VAL A 64 0.38 16.08 38.30
N LYS A 65 -0.69 16.67 37.74
CA LYS A 65 -2.08 16.42 38.15
C LYS A 65 -2.85 15.62 37.11
N LYS A 66 -2.50 15.82 35.84
CA LYS A 66 -3.13 15.14 34.71
C LYS A 66 -2.08 14.79 33.65
N LEU A 67 -2.19 13.57 33.14
CA LEU A 67 -1.30 12.97 32.15
C LEU A 67 -2.13 12.56 30.93
N ILE A 68 -1.87 13.19 29.79
CA ILE A 68 -2.37 12.74 28.50
C ILE A 68 -1.31 11.81 27.90
N VAL A 69 -1.71 10.59 27.58
CA VAL A 69 -0.87 9.63 26.87
C VAL A 69 -1.42 9.51 25.45
N VAL A 70 -0.54 9.68 24.47
CA VAL A 70 -0.91 9.60 23.06
C VAL A 70 -0.12 8.51 22.35
N ASP A 71 -0.79 7.82 21.44
CA ASP A 71 -0.22 6.80 20.56
C ASP A 71 0.44 5.59 21.28
N THR A 72 -0.05 5.32 22.49
CA THR A 72 0.30 4.13 23.28
C THR A 72 -0.59 4.04 24.50
N ASP A 73 -0.79 2.83 25.00
CA ASP A 73 -1.50 2.57 26.25
C ASP A 73 -0.66 1.78 27.28
N GLN A 74 0.67 1.79 27.12
CA GLN A 74 1.61 1.04 27.96
C GLN A 74 2.64 1.92 28.69
N TRP A 75 2.80 1.74 30.00
CA TRP A 75 3.78 2.44 30.84
C TRP A 75 5.22 2.20 30.40
N GLN A 76 5.56 0.95 30.05
CA GLN A 76 6.92 0.58 29.63
C GLN A 76 7.38 1.33 28.37
N ARG A 77 6.43 1.72 27.51
CA ARG A 77 6.69 2.50 26.31
C ARG A 77 6.96 3.97 26.64
N LEU A 78 6.59 4.49 27.81
CA LEU A 78 6.83 5.88 28.18
C LEU A 78 8.26 6.09 28.72
N ASP A 79 8.89 7.21 28.36
CA ASP A 79 10.25 7.55 28.78
C ASP A 79 10.24 8.28 30.14
N ARG A 80 10.87 7.69 31.16
CA ARG A 80 10.98 8.22 32.54
C ARG A 80 9.64 8.61 33.21
N MET A 81 8.57 7.87 32.93
CA MET A 81 7.25 8.07 33.57
C MET A 81 6.93 7.01 34.65
N ASP A 82 7.90 6.17 35.02
CA ASP A 82 7.76 5.09 36.00
C ASP A 82 7.30 5.57 37.39
N LYS A 83 7.64 6.80 37.77
CA LYS A 83 7.17 7.42 39.02
C LYS A 83 5.68 7.76 38.98
N LEU A 84 5.14 8.14 37.82
CA LEU A 84 3.72 8.43 37.67
C LEU A 84 2.88 7.16 37.69
N ALA A 85 3.41 6.05 37.17
CA ALA A 85 2.74 4.75 37.18
C ALA A 85 2.31 4.26 38.57
N LYS A 86 2.99 4.74 39.62
CA LYS A 86 2.74 4.36 41.02
C LYS A 86 1.73 5.27 41.72
N ARG A 87 1.31 6.36 41.08
CA ARG A 87 0.39 7.35 41.66
C ARG A 87 -1.05 6.97 41.35
N THR A 88 -1.91 7.07 42.35
CA THR A 88 -3.36 6.79 42.24
C THR A 88 -4.22 8.05 42.16
N ASP A 89 -3.60 9.22 42.31
CA ASP A 89 -4.24 10.54 42.34
C ASP A 89 -4.13 11.30 41.00
N LEU A 90 -3.65 10.62 39.94
CA LEU A 90 -3.50 11.18 38.61
C LEU A 90 -4.78 11.00 37.78
N ASP A 91 -5.22 12.09 37.15
CA ASP A 91 -6.18 12.02 36.04
C ASP A 91 -5.42 11.61 34.77
N ILE A 92 -5.75 10.46 34.19
CA ILE A 92 -5.04 9.93 33.01
C ILE A 92 -6.01 9.83 31.84
N GLU A 93 -5.65 10.46 30.72
CA GLU A 93 -6.39 10.35 29.46
C GLU A 93 -5.54 9.69 28.39
N ILE A 94 -6.14 8.78 27.63
CA ILE A 94 -5.48 8.10 26.51
C ILE A 94 -6.11 8.46 25.18
N TRP A 95 -5.28 8.77 24.19
CA TRP A 95 -5.63 8.88 22.78
C TRP A 95 -4.78 7.88 22.00
N ASP A 96 -5.38 6.87 21.39
CA ASP A 96 -4.61 5.83 20.72
C ASP A 96 -5.42 5.19 19.58
N HIS A 97 -4.82 4.99 18.42
CA HIS A 97 -5.46 4.28 17.32
C HIS A 97 -5.18 2.76 17.30
N HIS A 98 -4.30 2.28 18.19
CA HIS A 98 -3.97 0.87 18.32
C HIS A 98 -5.06 0.11 19.11
N MET A 99 -5.56 -0.98 18.52
CA MET A 99 -6.54 -1.88 19.16
C MET A 99 -5.89 -3.10 19.84
N MET A 100 -4.62 -2.99 20.22
CA MET A 100 -3.85 -4.08 20.83
C MET A 100 -4.44 -4.47 22.20
N THR A 101 -4.59 -5.77 22.47
CA THR A 101 -4.90 -6.27 23.81
C THR A 101 -3.64 -6.23 24.67
N GLY A 102 -3.68 -5.55 25.83
CA GLY A 102 -2.59 -5.61 26.82
C GLY A 102 -2.05 -4.28 27.37
N GLY A 103 -2.74 -3.15 27.15
CA GLY A 103 -2.41 -1.89 27.83
C GLY A 103 -2.46 -2.03 29.36
N ASP A 104 -1.42 -1.53 30.04
CA ASP A 104 -1.28 -1.59 31.50
C ASP A 104 -1.58 -0.22 32.18
N ILE A 105 -1.90 0.80 31.40
CA ILE A 105 -2.31 2.12 31.91
C ILE A 105 -3.81 2.10 32.24
N GLN A 106 -4.14 2.32 33.53
CA GLN A 106 -5.51 2.54 33.97
C GLN A 106 -5.90 3.99 33.76
N ALA A 107 -6.58 4.28 32.64
CA ALA A 107 -7.01 5.62 32.29
C ALA A 107 -8.35 6.00 32.95
N THR A 108 -8.47 7.25 33.35
CA THR A 108 -9.73 7.87 33.78
C THR A 108 -10.69 8.05 32.59
N TRP A 109 -10.13 8.34 31.41
CA TRP A 109 -10.86 8.39 30.15
C TRP A 109 -9.96 7.93 28.99
N SER A 110 -10.54 7.34 27.95
CA SER A 110 -9.79 6.97 26.75
C SER A 110 -10.63 7.10 25.49
N CYS A 111 -10.00 7.57 24.41
CA CYS A 111 -10.49 7.46 23.04
C CYS A 111 -9.55 6.50 22.30
N LYS A 112 -10.04 5.28 22.08
CA LYS A 112 -9.35 4.25 21.32
C LYS A 112 -10.22 3.77 20.18
N GLU A 113 -9.76 3.99 18.95
CA GLU A 113 -10.54 3.70 17.76
C GLU A 113 -9.65 3.14 16.65
N ARG A 114 -10.18 2.19 15.88
CA ARG A 114 -9.46 1.60 14.75
C ARG A 114 -9.46 2.57 13.56
N ILE A 115 -8.47 3.46 13.52
CA ILE A 115 -8.31 4.49 12.49
C ILE A 115 -6.86 4.56 12.00
N GLY A 116 -6.61 5.36 10.95
CA GLY A 116 -5.30 5.42 10.31
C GLY A 116 -4.20 6.02 11.19
N SER A 117 -4.49 7.01 12.04
CA SER A 117 -3.50 7.66 12.91
C SER A 117 -4.16 8.30 14.14
N THR A 118 -3.39 8.46 15.23
CA THR A 118 -3.84 9.16 16.44
C THR A 118 -4.12 10.64 16.16
N VAL A 119 -3.39 11.29 15.24
CA VAL A 119 -3.67 12.67 14.78
C VAL A 119 -5.11 12.81 14.26
N THR A 120 -5.67 11.80 13.60
CA THR A 120 -7.06 11.85 13.09
C THR A 120 -8.06 12.06 14.22
N LEU A 121 -7.84 11.43 15.38
CA LEU A 121 -8.69 11.58 16.56
C LEU A 121 -8.65 13.02 17.10
N PHE A 122 -7.44 13.61 17.16
CA PHE A 122 -7.25 14.99 17.58
C PHE A 122 -7.87 15.99 16.60
N ALA A 123 -7.62 15.83 15.29
CA ALA A 123 -8.16 16.69 14.26
C ALA A 123 -9.69 16.74 14.31
N ARG A 124 -10.34 15.57 14.48
CA ARG A 124 -11.79 15.47 14.65
C ARG A 124 -12.29 16.20 15.89
N GLU A 125 -11.63 16.02 17.02
CA GLU A 125 -12.04 16.69 18.27
C GLU A 125 -11.83 18.21 18.19
N MET A 126 -10.75 18.65 17.53
CA MET A 126 -10.50 20.07 17.26
C MET A 126 -11.59 20.68 16.36
N GLN A 127 -11.96 20.00 15.28
CA GLN A 127 -13.07 20.42 14.42
C GLN A 127 -14.38 20.55 15.21
N LYS A 128 -14.70 19.54 16.03
CA LYS A 128 -15.90 19.53 16.89
C LYS A 128 -15.92 20.70 17.88
N ARG A 129 -14.75 21.11 18.38
CA ARG A 129 -14.59 22.24 19.31
C ARG A 129 -14.43 23.60 18.60
N GLY A 130 -14.38 23.63 17.27
CA GLY A 130 -14.13 24.86 16.50
C GLY A 130 -12.74 25.45 16.72
N ILE A 131 -11.74 24.61 17.03
CA ILE A 131 -10.35 25.04 17.22
C ILE A 131 -9.71 25.27 15.86
N THR A 132 -9.20 26.48 15.63
CA THR A 132 -8.41 26.83 14.44
C THR A 132 -6.93 26.59 14.70
N LEU A 133 -6.24 26.01 13.73
CA LEU A 133 -4.81 25.72 13.80
C LEU A 133 -4.02 26.74 12.98
N ASN A 134 -2.78 27.01 13.38
CA ASN A 134 -1.85 27.73 12.51
C ASN A 134 -1.21 26.77 11.49
N ALA A 135 -0.53 27.33 10.49
CA ALA A 135 0.10 26.56 9.43
C ALA A 135 1.14 25.55 9.95
N LEU A 136 1.92 25.91 10.97
CA LEU A 136 2.98 25.05 11.51
C LEU A 136 2.40 23.84 12.25
N ASP A 137 1.43 24.07 13.13
CA ASP A 137 0.72 23.01 13.86
C ASP A 137 0.02 22.07 12.88
N SER A 138 -0.65 22.64 11.87
CA SER A 138 -1.33 21.86 10.84
C SER A 138 -0.36 21.03 10.01
N THR A 139 0.83 21.58 9.72
CA THR A 139 1.86 20.88 8.96
C THR A 139 2.44 19.69 9.74
N VAL A 140 2.79 19.86 11.02
CA VAL A 140 3.34 18.75 11.80
C VAL A 140 2.29 17.66 12.03
N MET A 141 1.02 18.03 12.25
CA MET A 141 -0.09 17.09 12.30
C MET A 141 -0.27 16.34 10.98
N LEU A 142 -0.17 17.03 9.84
CA LEU A 142 -0.30 16.39 8.53
C LEU A 142 0.84 15.38 8.27
N ILE A 143 2.06 15.69 8.74
CA ILE A 143 3.20 14.75 8.67
C ILE A 143 2.89 13.48 9.47
N GLY A 144 2.45 13.60 10.72
CA GLY A 144 2.09 12.44 11.54
C GLY A 144 1.01 11.57 10.90
N LEU A 145 -0.07 12.21 10.42
CA LEU A 145 -1.15 11.55 9.71
C LEU A 145 -0.66 10.79 8.46
N TYR A 146 0.20 11.41 7.64
CA TYR A 146 0.68 10.79 6.40
C TYR A 146 1.74 9.71 6.63
N GLU A 147 2.51 9.76 7.71
CA GLU A 147 3.46 8.70 8.05
C GLU A 147 2.71 7.38 8.31
N ASP A 148 1.65 7.44 9.11
CA ASP A 148 0.89 6.26 9.55
C ASP A 148 -0.16 5.75 8.57
N THR A 149 -0.63 6.62 7.67
CA THR A 149 -1.54 6.25 6.58
C THR A 149 -0.83 5.97 5.27
N GLY A 150 0.49 6.18 5.21
CA GLY A 150 1.25 6.08 3.97
C GLY A 150 0.74 7.03 2.90
N HIS A 151 0.51 8.29 3.25
CA HIS A 151 -0.16 9.28 2.39
C HIS A 151 -1.57 8.83 1.95
N LEU A 152 -2.35 8.29 2.90
CA LEU A 152 -3.68 7.75 2.68
C LEU A 152 -3.74 6.52 1.73
N THR A 153 -2.63 5.81 1.55
CA THR A 153 -2.55 4.64 0.64
C THR A 153 -2.53 3.30 1.37
N PHE A 154 -2.31 3.28 2.68
CA PHE A 154 -2.32 2.02 3.43
C PHE A 154 -3.75 1.50 3.64
N PRO A 155 -4.00 0.17 3.62
CA PRO A 155 -5.34 -0.41 3.82
C PRO A 155 -5.99 -0.09 5.17
N SER A 156 -5.18 0.26 6.18
CA SER A 156 -5.66 0.73 7.49
C SER A 156 -6.35 2.08 7.42
N THR A 157 -6.08 2.90 6.40
CA THR A 157 -6.64 4.24 6.20
C THR A 157 -8.16 4.20 6.06
N LYS A 158 -8.85 5.11 6.73
CA LYS A 158 -10.31 5.29 6.69
C LYS A 158 -10.68 6.65 6.10
N ALA A 159 -11.94 6.80 5.71
CA ALA A 159 -12.47 8.06 5.15
C ALA A 159 -12.29 9.25 6.10
N GLU A 160 -12.22 8.99 7.40
CA GLU A 160 -12.02 10.01 8.42
C GLU A 160 -10.58 10.54 8.47
N ASP A 161 -9.58 9.72 8.14
CA ASP A 161 -8.20 10.19 7.94
C ASP A 161 -8.11 11.18 6.78
N ALA A 162 -8.84 10.93 5.68
CA ALA A 162 -8.92 11.85 4.56
C ALA A 162 -9.59 13.18 4.94
N ARG A 163 -10.60 13.15 5.83
CA ARG A 163 -11.23 14.39 6.36
C ARG A 163 -10.28 15.14 7.30
N ALA A 164 -9.52 14.43 8.12
CA ALA A 164 -8.48 15.05 8.94
C ALA A 164 -7.40 15.71 8.07
N ALA A 165 -6.95 15.05 7.00
CA ALA A 165 -6.02 15.66 6.05
C ALA A 165 -6.61 16.92 5.42
N ALA A 166 -7.87 16.87 4.98
CA ALA A 166 -8.57 18.04 4.44
C ALA A 166 -8.64 19.20 5.44
N PHE A 167 -8.98 18.91 6.70
CA PHE A 167 -9.00 19.91 7.78
C PHE A 167 -7.64 20.59 7.98
N LEU A 168 -6.56 19.81 8.00
CA LEU A 168 -5.22 20.33 8.21
C LEU A 168 -4.79 21.20 7.01
N LEU A 169 -5.15 20.80 5.79
CA LEU A 169 -4.91 21.61 4.59
C LEU A 169 -5.74 22.90 4.57
N ASP A 170 -7.00 22.86 5.02
CA ASP A 170 -7.83 24.05 5.19
C ASP A 170 -7.22 25.03 6.21
N ASN A 171 -6.48 24.53 7.20
CA ASN A 171 -5.68 25.32 8.14
C ASN A 171 -4.24 25.59 7.65
N HIS A 172 -4.02 25.53 6.34
CA HIS A 172 -2.77 25.90 5.68
C HIS A 172 -1.55 25.01 6.01
N ALA A 173 -1.76 23.70 6.24
CA ALA A 173 -0.66 22.74 6.27
C ALA A 173 0.15 22.76 4.95
N ASP A 174 1.48 22.75 5.04
CA ASP A 174 2.38 22.84 3.89
C ASP A 174 2.83 21.45 3.42
N LEU A 175 2.36 21.04 2.24
CA LEU A 175 2.69 19.76 1.62
C LEU A 175 4.16 19.64 1.19
N ASN A 176 4.85 20.75 0.89
CA ASN A 176 6.27 20.71 0.54
C ASN A 176 7.12 20.40 1.78
N VAL A 177 6.78 21.03 2.91
CA VAL A 177 7.42 20.75 4.19
C VAL A 177 7.12 19.31 4.60
N ALA A 178 5.86 18.87 4.46
CA ALA A 178 5.49 17.49 4.77
C ALA A 178 6.28 16.48 3.92
N GLY A 179 6.33 16.68 2.60
CA GLY A 179 7.08 15.82 1.69
C GLY A 179 8.58 15.73 2.00
N PHE A 180 9.19 16.82 2.48
CA PHE A 180 10.61 16.86 2.86
C PHE A 180 10.94 15.99 4.08
N PHE A 181 10.05 15.93 5.08
CA PHE A 181 10.25 15.14 6.30
C PHE A 181 9.79 13.68 6.16
N LEU A 182 8.77 13.43 5.34
CA LEU A 182 8.26 12.08 5.04
C LEU A 182 9.16 11.30 4.09
N ASN A 183 9.90 11.99 3.22
CA ASN A 183 10.85 11.37 2.28
C ASN A 183 12.28 11.81 2.61
N PRO A 184 12.90 11.29 3.68
CA PRO A 184 14.28 11.65 3.99
C PRO A 184 15.19 11.27 2.80
N PRO A 185 16.14 12.14 2.42
CA PRO A 185 17.06 11.84 1.34
C PRO A 185 17.87 10.59 1.66
N TYR A 186 18.11 9.75 0.66
CA TYR A 186 18.94 8.57 0.80
C TYR A 186 20.34 8.95 1.29
N GLU A 187 20.79 8.27 2.34
CA GLU A 187 22.18 8.39 2.80
C GLU A 187 23.13 7.84 1.71
N GLU A 188 24.38 8.30 1.68
CA GLU A 188 25.34 7.93 0.64
C GLU A 188 25.54 6.42 0.54
N ASN A 189 25.51 5.70 1.67
CA ASN A 189 25.60 4.24 1.70
C ASN A 189 24.40 3.57 1.01
N GLN A 190 23.20 4.14 1.15
CA GLN A 190 21.98 3.59 0.51
C GLN A 190 22.01 3.82 -1.01
N LYS A 191 22.56 4.96 -1.46
CA LYS A 191 22.79 5.22 -2.89
C LYS A 191 23.79 4.24 -3.48
N GLU A 192 24.90 3.97 -2.81
CA GLU A 192 25.90 3.01 -3.27
C GLU A 192 25.28 1.61 -3.40
N ILE A 193 24.50 1.16 -2.41
CA ILE A 193 23.77 -0.11 -2.47
C ILE A 193 22.83 -0.15 -3.68
N LEU A 194 22.08 0.92 -3.93
CA LEU A 194 21.20 1.02 -5.09
C LEU A 194 21.99 0.87 -6.41
N PHE A 195 23.15 1.53 -6.53
CA PHE A 195 24.03 1.39 -7.70
C PHE A 195 24.57 -0.03 -7.86
N GLN A 196 24.93 -0.71 -6.77
CA GLN A 196 25.35 -2.12 -6.82
C GLN A 196 24.20 -3.03 -7.28
N MET A 197 22.99 -2.79 -6.77
CA MET A 197 21.79 -3.52 -7.16
C MET A 197 21.47 -3.34 -8.65
N MET A 198 21.54 -2.10 -9.15
CA MET A 198 21.31 -1.75 -10.57
C MET A 198 22.24 -2.51 -11.53
N LYS A 199 23.48 -2.79 -11.12
CA LYS A 199 24.46 -3.48 -11.99
C LYS A 199 24.24 -4.98 -12.11
N LYS A 200 23.63 -5.63 -11.12
CA LYS A 200 23.66 -7.10 -10.95
C LYS A 200 22.28 -7.74 -10.75
N THR A 201 21.20 -7.09 -11.16
CA THR A 201 19.86 -7.67 -10.96
C THR A 201 19.55 -8.73 -11.99
N GLU A 202 19.26 -9.93 -11.50
CA GLU A 202 18.79 -11.05 -12.31
C GLU A 202 17.27 -11.09 -12.30
N LYS A 203 16.65 -11.44 -13.42
CA LYS A 203 15.19 -11.55 -13.58
C LYS A 203 14.81 -12.95 -14.00
N HIS A 204 13.77 -13.50 -13.38
CA HIS A 204 13.19 -14.79 -13.73
C HIS A 204 11.68 -14.66 -13.90
N THR A 205 11.11 -15.36 -14.89
CA THR A 205 9.66 -15.46 -15.05
C THR A 205 9.15 -16.73 -14.38
N ILE A 206 8.24 -16.60 -13.42
CA ILE A 206 7.67 -17.71 -12.64
C ILE A 206 6.15 -17.55 -12.63
N SER A 207 5.42 -18.55 -13.14
CA SER A 207 3.95 -18.55 -13.25
C SER A 207 3.38 -17.24 -13.84
N GLY A 208 4.04 -16.70 -14.86
CA GLY A 208 3.62 -15.46 -15.54
C GLY A 208 4.02 -14.16 -14.83
N HIS A 209 4.67 -14.22 -13.67
CA HIS A 209 5.18 -13.08 -12.91
C HIS A 209 6.70 -12.94 -13.04
N THR A 210 7.17 -11.70 -13.09
CA THR A 210 8.60 -11.35 -13.18
C THR A 210 9.16 -11.19 -11.78
N VAL A 211 10.12 -12.03 -11.40
CA VAL A 211 10.75 -12.02 -10.08
C VAL A 211 12.23 -11.63 -10.22
N GLY A 212 12.61 -10.54 -9.56
CA GLY A 212 13.98 -10.05 -9.50
C GLY A 212 14.75 -10.66 -8.32
N PHE A 213 16.03 -10.93 -8.53
CA PHE A 213 16.97 -11.32 -7.49
C PHE A 213 18.21 -10.42 -7.53
N ASN A 214 18.73 -10.10 -6.35
CA ASN A 214 19.97 -9.38 -6.21
C ASN A 214 20.75 -9.85 -4.99
N HIS A 215 22.08 -9.80 -5.05
CA HIS A 215 22.96 -10.10 -3.93
C HIS A 215 23.94 -8.94 -3.73
N VAL A 216 23.97 -8.40 -2.51
CA VAL A 216 24.82 -7.27 -2.12
C VAL A 216 25.62 -7.63 -0.87
N THR A 217 26.93 -7.43 -0.89
CA THR A 217 27.77 -7.52 0.30
C THR A 217 27.86 -6.14 0.96
N LEU A 218 27.66 -6.10 2.28
CA LEU A 218 27.68 -4.89 3.09
C LEU A 218 28.89 -4.92 4.02
N ASP A 219 29.64 -3.81 4.06
CA ASP A 219 30.78 -3.65 4.98
C ASP A 219 30.34 -3.25 6.40
N LYS A 220 29.10 -2.78 6.54
CA LYS A 220 28.51 -2.32 7.80
C LYS A 220 26.99 -2.44 7.75
N LYS A 221 26.37 -2.51 8.93
CA LYS A 221 24.91 -2.51 9.05
C LYS A 221 24.32 -1.19 8.52
N VAL A 222 23.48 -1.28 7.50
CA VAL A 222 22.77 -0.14 6.92
C VAL A 222 21.30 -0.18 7.34
N PRO A 223 20.75 0.90 7.93
CA PRO A 223 19.34 0.95 8.29
C PRO A 223 18.45 1.15 7.05
N ASN A 224 17.19 0.73 7.18
CA ASN A 224 16.13 0.97 6.19
C ASN A 224 16.39 0.39 4.78
N LEU A 225 17.09 -0.74 4.68
CA LEU A 225 17.29 -1.46 3.41
C LEU A 225 15.96 -1.85 2.76
N ALA A 226 14.92 -2.08 3.54
CA ALA A 226 13.62 -2.50 3.03
C ALA A 226 12.95 -1.43 2.15
N ALA A 227 13.12 -0.14 2.48
CA ALA A 227 12.68 0.96 1.64
C ALA A 227 13.46 1.02 0.32
N VAL A 228 14.78 0.80 0.37
CA VAL A 228 15.64 0.74 -0.82
C VAL A 228 15.20 -0.40 -1.75
N VAL A 229 14.94 -1.60 -1.20
CA VAL A 229 14.43 -2.75 -1.96
C VAL A 229 13.07 -2.43 -2.59
N ASN A 230 12.15 -1.83 -1.85
CA ASN A 230 10.83 -1.47 -2.38
C ASN A 230 10.91 -0.43 -3.51
N MET A 231 11.72 0.62 -3.33
CA MET A 231 11.99 1.63 -4.35
C MET A 231 12.60 0.97 -5.59
N TYR A 232 13.62 0.14 -5.41
CA TYR A 232 14.33 -0.49 -6.52
C TYR A 232 13.46 -1.48 -7.30
N ARG A 233 12.55 -2.22 -6.63
CA ARG A 233 11.55 -3.06 -7.31
C ARG A 233 10.76 -2.29 -8.36
N LYS A 234 10.33 -1.07 -8.03
CA LYS A 234 9.61 -0.18 -8.94
C LYS A 234 10.51 0.28 -10.10
N ILE A 235 11.76 0.64 -9.83
CA ILE A 235 12.74 1.06 -10.85
C ILE A 235 13.01 -0.06 -11.86
N VAL A 236 13.22 -1.28 -11.38
CA VAL A 236 13.57 -2.43 -12.22
C VAL A 236 12.35 -3.08 -12.89
N ASN A 237 11.14 -2.64 -12.52
CA ASN A 237 9.85 -3.08 -13.02
C ASN A 237 9.67 -4.61 -12.96
N VAL A 238 9.65 -5.16 -11.73
CA VAL A 238 9.38 -6.58 -11.46
C VAL A 238 8.22 -6.72 -10.47
N ASP A 239 7.45 -7.80 -10.61
CA ASP A 239 6.30 -8.10 -9.75
C ASP A 239 6.73 -8.36 -8.31
N ALA A 240 7.82 -9.12 -8.13
CA ALA A 240 8.47 -9.32 -6.84
C ALA A 240 9.99 -9.17 -6.95
N LEU A 241 10.64 -8.72 -5.87
CA LEU A 241 12.08 -8.57 -5.76
C LEU A 241 12.56 -9.16 -4.43
N PHE A 242 13.52 -10.06 -4.49
CA PHE A 242 14.24 -10.58 -3.33
C PHE A 242 15.69 -10.11 -3.38
N VAL A 243 16.15 -9.49 -2.31
CA VAL A 243 17.53 -9.03 -2.18
C VAL A 243 18.18 -9.69 -0.99
N ILE A 244 19.31 -10.35 -1.23
CA ILE A 244 20.14 -10.98 -0.22
C ILE A 244 21.25 -10.01 0.14
N PHE A 245 21.29 -9.57 1.39
CA PHE A 245 22.34 -8.73 1.94
C PHE A 245 23.26 -9.58 2.80
N SER A 246 24.52 -9.74 2.39
CA SER A 246 25.55 -10.40 3.20
C SER A 246 26.27 -9.37 4.06
N SER A 247 26.28 -9.55 5.38
CA SER A 247 27.09 -8.78 6.31
C SER A 247 27.60 -9.72 7.39
N ASP A 248 28.87 -9.57 7.75
CA ASP A 248 29.50 -10.34 8.83
C ASP A 248 29.36 -11.87 8.63
N ASP A 249 28.52 -12.52 9.44
CA ASP A 249 28.26 -13.97 9.45
C ASP A 249 26.84 -14.34 8.97
N ARG A 250 26.07 -13.38 8.42
CA ARG A 250 24.64 -13.56 8.11
C ARG A 250 24.25 -13.06 6.72
N HIS A 251 23.29 -13.76 6.13
CA HIS A 251 22.49 -13.33 5.00
C HIS A 251 21.16 -12.78 5.51
N SER A 252 20.92 -11.48 5.36
CA SER A 252 19.60 -10.89 5.54
C SER A 252 18.88 -10.85 4.20
N VAL A 253 17.75 -11.56 4.11
CA VAL A 253 16.94 -11.62 2.90
C VAL A 253 15.76 -10.68 3.07
N ILE A 254 15.57 -9.76 2.14
CA ILE A 254 14.43 -8.85 2.11
C ILE A 254 13.65 -9.09 0.82
N GLY A 255 12.37 -9.38 0.95
CA GLY A 255 11.46 -9.53 -0.17
C GLY A 255 10.41 -8.42 -0.21
N ARG A 256 10.05 -8.00 -1.43
CA ARG A 256 8.92 -7.10 -1.70
C ARG A 256 8.16 -7.60 -2.91
N SER A 257 6.84 -7.69 -2.80
CA SER A 257 5.94 -8.02 -3.90
C SER A 257 4.95 -6.87 -4.13
N GLY A 258 4.59 -6.65 -5.39
CA GLY A 258 3.48 -5.79 -5.79
C GLY A 258 2.26 -6.57 -6.28
N VAL A 259 2.27 -7.90 -6.16
CA VAL A 259 1.18 -8.80 -6.57
C VAL A 259 0.90 -9.82 -5.46
N ASP A 260 -0.37 -10.14 -5.25
CA ASP A 260 -0.79 -11.07 -4.19
C ASP A 260 -0.45 -12.53 -4.51
N ALA A 261 -0.27 -12.84 -5.80
CA ALA A 261 0.15 -14.16 -6.27
C ALA A 261 1.53 -14.60 -5.71
N ILE A 262 2.33 -13.66 -5.19
CA ILE A 262 3.63 -13.95 -4.58
C ILE A 262 3.60 -13.49 -3.11
N ASP A 263 3.22 -14.40 -2.21
CA ASP A 263 3.29 -14.16 -0.76
C ASP A 263 4.74 -14.24 -0.27
N VAL A 264 5.35 -13.06 -0.11
CA VAL A 264 6.72 -12.93 0.36
C VAL A 264 6.88 -13.43 1.80
N GLY A 265 5.93 -13.13 2.68
CA GLY A 265 5.97 -13.54 4.08
C GLY A 265 6.02 -15.06 4.21
N GLN A 266 5.19 -15.76 3.45
CA GLN A 266 5.12 -17.22 3.42
C GLN A 266 6.34 -17.87 2.74
N VAL A 267 6.97 -17.20 1.78
CA VAL A 267 8.24 -17.67 1.19
C VAL A 267 9.37 -17.56 2.20
N LEU A 268 9.44 -16.44 2.93
CA LEU A 268 10.53 -16.15 3.86
C LEU A 268 10.39 -16.84 5.22
N SER A 269 9.19 -17.29 5.60
CA SER A 269 8.99 -18.07 6.84
C SER A 269 9.76 -19.39 6.85
N ILE A 270 9.99 -20.00 5.68
CA ILE A 270 10.78 -21.22 5.52
C ILE A 270 12.24 -21.01 5.93
N PHE A 271 12.76 -19.79 5.80
CA PHE A 271 14.10 -19.40 6.21
C PHE A 271 14.14 -18.88 7.66
N GLY A 272 13.13 -19.21 8.48
CA GLY A 272 12.99 -18.70 9.84
C GLY A 272 12.65 -17.20 9.91
N GLY A 273 12.20 -16.63 8.79
CA GLY A 273 11.75 -15.24 8.71
C GLY A 273 10.24 -15.08 8.90
N GLY A 274 9.71 -13.97 8.39
CA GLY A 274 8.28 -13.69 8.41
C GLY A 274 7.93 -12.40 7.67
N GLY A 275 6.64 -12.06 7.69
CA GLY A 275 6.09 -10.89 7.02
C GLY A 275 4.63 -11.09 6.64
N HIS A 276 4.20 -10.35 5.64
CA HIS A 276 2.87 -10.40 5.01
C HIS A 276 3.03 -10.55 3.49
N GLY A 277 1.93 -10.74 2.75
CA GLY A 277 1.96 -11.04 1.32
C GLY A 277 2.88 -10.12 0.49
N GLY A 278 2.79 -8.80 0.69
CA GLY A 278 3.61 -7.83 -0.05
C GLY A 278 5.04 -7.61 0.46
N ALA A 279 5.39 -8.08 1.66
CA ALA A 279 6.63 -7.68 2.32
C ALA A 279 7.07 -8.68 3.39
N GLY A 280 8.35 -9.06 3.37
CA GLY A 280 8.91 -9.90 4.42
C GLY A 280 10.42 -9.80 4.53
N SER A 281 10.96 -10.42 5.58
CA SER A 281 12.39 -10.54 5.81
C SER A 281 12.74 -11.86 6.50
N ALA A 282 13.91 -12.41 6.19
CA ALA A 282 14.49 -13.56 6.87
C ALA A 282 15.98 -13.31 7.16
N THR A 283 16.55 -14.05 8.10
CA THR A 283 17.99 -14.04 8.38
C THR A 283 18.50 -15.46 8.44
N VAL A 284 19.51 -15.76 7.63
CA VAL A 284 20.15 -17.08 7.51
C VAL A 284 21.63 -16.94 7.86
N LYS A 285 22.23 -17.93 8.52
CA LYS A 285 23.67 -17.90 8.80
C LYS A 285 24.47 -18.31 7.57
N MET A 286 25.55 -17.58 7.27
CA MET A 286 26.40 -17.87 6.11
C MET A 286 27.11 -19.22 6.19
N ALA A 287 27.36 -19.70 7.40
CA ALA A 287 27.95 -21.03 7.63
C ALA A 287 27.01 -22.19 7.24
N GLU A 288 25.69 -21.94 7.19
CA GLU A 288 24.68 -22.96 6.94
C GLU A 288 24.21 -22.95 5.47
N THR A 289 24.23 -21.80 4.80
CA THR A 289 23.71 -21.66 3.43
C THR A 289 24.36 -20.45 2.74
N SER A 290 24.76 -20.60 1.48
CA SER A 290 25.28 -19.52 0.64
C SER A 290 24.17 -18.64 0.06
N ALA A 291 24.50 -17.42 -0.38
CA ALA A 291 23.54 -16.53 -1.02
C ALA A 291 22.87 -17.16 -2.27
N GLU A 292 23.62 -17.92 -3.07
CA GLU A 292 23.08 -18.60 -4.24
C GLU A 292 22.16 -19.77 -3.89
N GLU A 293 22.44 -20.50 -2.82
CA GLU A 293 21.53 -21.53 -2.32
C GLU A 293 20.23 -20.92 -1.78
N VAL A 294 20.31 -19.79 -1.07
CA VAL A 294 19.11 -19.05 -0.63
C VAL A 294 18.24 -18.67 -1.84
N LYS A 295 18.85 -18.10 -2.89
CA LYS A 295 18.14 -17.77 -4.14
C LYS A 295 17.53 -19.00 -4.80
N SER A 296 18.29 -20.08 -4.95
CA SER A 296 17.83 -21.33 -5.56
C SER A 296 16.65 -21.95 -4.80
N ASN A 297 16.68 -21.90 -3.47
CA ASN A 297 15.59 -22.35 -2.62
C ASN A 297 14.33 -21.49 -2.79
N ILE A 298 14.47 -20.16 -2.81
CA ILE A 298 13.34 -19.24 -3.09
C ILE A 298 12.73 -19.54 -4.46
N LEU A 299 13.56 -19.67 -5.50
CA LEU A 299 13.10 -20.03 -6.85
C LEU A 299 12.33 -21.35 -6.88
N SER A 300 12.80 -22.35 -6.14
CA SER A 300 12.15 -23.67 -6.06
C SER A 300 10.80 -23.58 -5.37
N ILE A 301 10.69 -22.82 -4.27
CA ILE A 301 9.43 -22.58 -3.56
C ILE A 301 8.41 -21.87 -4.44
N LEU A 302 8.83 -20.81 -5.14
CA LEU A 302 7.96 -20.04 -6.03
C LEU A 302 7.45 -20.89 -7.20
N LYS A 303 8.30 -21.78 -7.75
CA LYS A 303 7.88 -22.74 -8.79
C LYS A 303 6.92 -23.80 -8.27
N ALA A 304 7.14 -24.31 -7.06
CA ALA A 304 6.32 -25.37 -6.46
C ALA A 304 4.92 -24.88 -6.04
N LYS A 305 4.80 -23.62 -5.59
CA LYS A 305 3.51 -23.00 -5.24
C LYS A 305 2.74 -22.44 -6.44
N GLY A 306 3.38 -22.31 -7.59
CA GLY A 306 2.80 -21.73 -8.80
C GLY A 306 1.67 -22.51 -9.47
N THR A 307 1.10 -23.53 -8.82
CA THR A 307 0.06 -24.44 -9.36
C THR A 307 -1.37 -24.14 -8.92
N GLU A 308 -1.61 -23.19 -8.01
CA GLU A 308 -2.96 -22.67 -7.71
C GLU A 308 -3.10 -21.22 -8.20
N SER A 309 -3.04 -21.02 -9.51
CA SER A 309 -3.36 -19.72 -10.12
C SER A 309 -4.78 -19.75 -10.68
N ILE A 310 -5.53 -18.66 -10.44
CA ILE A 310 -6.79 -18.38 -11.12
C ILE A 310 -6.53 -18.40 -12.62
N ARG A 311 -7.38 -19.10 -13.36
CA ARG A 311 -7.33 -19.23 -14.82
C ARG A 311 -8.38 -18.35 -15.49
N ILE A 312 -8.20 -18.09 -16.78
CA ILE A 312 -9.23 -17.40 -17.58
C ILE A 312 -10.57 -18.13 -17.51
N SER A 313 -10.58 -19.47 -17.46
CA SER A 313 -11.81 -20.26 -17.28
C SER A 313 -12.61 -19.90 -16.03
N ASP A 314 -11.96 -19.37 -15.00
CA ASP A 314 -12.58 -19.10 -13.70
C ASP A 314 -13.23 -17.70 -13.66
N ILE A 315 -12.82 -16.80 -14.56
CA ILE A 315 -13.30 -15.41 -14.62
C ILE A 315 -14.01 -15.06 -15.94
N MET A 316 -13.98 -15.94 -16.94
CA MET A 316 -14.63 -15.69 -18.23
C MET A 316 -16.15 -15.69 -18.11
N SER A 317 -16.80 -14.92 -18.97
CA SER A 317 -18.25 -14.92 -19.12
C SER A 317 -18.70 -15.93 -20.18
N PHE A 318 -19.77 -16.66 -19.88
CA PHE A 318 -20.49 -17.55 -20.80
C PHE A 318 -21.99 -17.59 -20.46
N PRO A 319 -22.90 -17.79 -21.43
CA PRO A 319 -22.66 -17.92 -22.87
C PRO A 319 -22.31 -16.59 -23.56
N VAL A 320 -21.51 -16.65 -24.62
CA VAL A 320 -21.09 -15.44 -25.36
C VAL A 320 -22.24 -14.87 -26.19
N ILE A 321 -22.51 -13.58 -26.03
CA ILE A 321 -23.50 -12.87 -26.84
C ILE A 321 -22.89 -12.59 -28.22
N SER A 322 -23.51 -13.13 -29.26
CA SER A 322 -23.06 -12.99 -30.65
C SER A 322 -24.21 -12.67 -31.61
N VAL A 323 -23.84 -12.17 -32.79
CA VAL A 323 -24.75 -11.88 -33.91
C VAL A 323 -24.14 -12.37 -35.23
N GLY A 324 -24.97 -12.56 -36.25
CA GLY A 324 -24.51 -12.89 -37.60
C GLY A 324 -23.95 -11.66 -38.34
N PRO A 325 -23.10 -11.86 -39.37
CA PRO A 325 -22.44 -10.76 -40.10
C PRO A 325 -23.40 -9.83 -40.85
N GLU A 326 -24.60 -10.31 -41.21
CA GLU A 326 -25.65 -9.51 -41.86
C GLU A 326 -26.53 -8.72 -40.90
N THR A 327 -26.36 -8.90 -39.57
CA THR A 327 -27.20 -8.23 -38.56
C THR A 327 -27.08 -6.70 -38.70
N PRO A 328 -28.19 -5.95 -38.81
CA PRO A 328 -28.14 -4.50 -38.92
C PRO A 328 -27.51 -3.83 -37.69
N MET A 329 -26.76 -2.75 -37.91
CA MET A 329 -26.14 -1.96 -36.82
C MET A 329 -27.14 -1.45 -35.78
N ARG A 330 -28.38 -1.15 -36.19
CA ARG A 330 -29.48 -0.74 -35.31
C ARG A 330 -29.87 -1.84 -34.31
N GLU A 331 -29.90 -3.09 -34.77
CA GLU A 331 -30.18 -4.24 -33.91
C GLU A 331 -29.00 -4.50 -32.96
N VAL A 332 -27.76 -4.38 -33.44
CA VAL A 332 -26.56 -4.48 -32.59
C VAL A 332 -26.58 -3.43 -31.47
N GLN A 333 -26.90 -2.17 -31.78
CA GLN A 333 -27.03 -1.11 -30.78
C GLN A 333 -28.10 -1.44 -29.74
N THR A 334 -29.25 -1.94 -30.19
CA THR A 334 -30.37 -2.33 -29.31
C THR A 334 -29.98 -3.50 -28.41
N LEU A 335 -29.26 -4.48 -28.95
CA LEU A 335 -28.73 -5.61 -28.21
C LEU A 335 -27.73 -5.17 -27.13
N MET A 336 -26.77 -4.30 -27.50
CA MET A 336 -25.79 -3.74 -26.56
C MET A 336 -26.48 -3.00 -25.39
N ALA A 337 -27.45 -2.15 -25.70
CA ALA A 337 -28.19 -1.38 -24.70
C ALA A 337 -29.02 -2.26 -23.77
N SER A 338 -29.77 -3.21 -24.33
CA SER A 338 -30.65 -4.11 -23.55
C SER A 338 -29.88 -5.07 -22.66
N LYS A 339 -28.75 -5.59 -23.14
CA LYS A 339 -27.88 -6.51 -22.38
C LYS A 339 -26.84 -5.79 -21.52
N LYS A 340 -26.75 -4.46 -21.61
CA LYS A 340 -25.74 -3.62 -20.95
C LYS A 340 -24.30 -4.06 -21.23
N ILE A 341 -24.06 -4.56 -22.43
CA ILE A 341 -22.73 -5.01 -22.89
C ILE A 341 -22.09 -3.96 -23.81
N ARG A 342 -20.77 -3.93 -23.83
CA ARG A 342 -19.98 -2.95 -24.60
C ARG A 342 -19.29 -3.54 -25.83
N GLY A 343 -19.47 -4.85 -26.06
CA GLY A 343 -18.92 -5.57 -27.18
C GLY A 343 -19.81 -6.76 -27.54
N VAL A 344 -19.89 -7.07 -28.83
CA VAL A 344 -20.65 -8.21 -29.37
C VAL A 344 -19.76 -8.95 -30.36
N MET A 345 -19.70 -10.27 -30.23
CA MET A 345 -18.97 -11.11 -31.18
C MET A 345 -19.78 -11.30 -32.46
N VAL A 346 -19.14 -11.21 -33.61
CA VAL A 346 -19.75 -11.53 -34.90
C VAL A 346 -19.32 -12.94 -35.30
N VAL A 347 -20.27 -13.84 -35.41
CA VAL A 347 -20.03 -15.28 -35.62
C VAL A 347 -20.85 -15.76 -36.82
N GLU A 348 -20.23 -16.58 -37.65
CA GLU A 348 -20.87 -17.26 -38.78
C GLU A 348 -20.36 -18.71 -38.82
N ASN A 349 -21.26 -19.69 -38.89
CA ASN A 349 -20.90 -21.12 -38.91
C ASN A 349 -19.97 -21.57 -37.77
N GLU A 350 -20.21 -21.11 -36.53
CA GLU A 350 -19.35 -21.32 -35.34
C GLU A 350 -17.96 -20.66 -35.40
N GLU A 351 -17.62 -19.97 -36.48
CA GLU A 351 -16.35 -19.26 -36.64
C GLU A 351 -16.46 -17.77 -36.30
N ILE A 352 -15.41 -17.25 -35.67
CA ILE A 352 -15.36 -15.84 -35.27
C ILE A 352 -14.98 -14.98 -36.47
N GLN A 353 -15.92 -14.17 -36.96
CA GLN A 353 -15.74 -13.30 -38.13
C GLN A 353 -15.27 -11.89 -37.76
N GLY A 354 -15.64 -11.43 -36.56
CA GLY A 354 -15.30 -10.10 -36.09
C GLY A 354 -15.75 -9.84 -34.66
N ILE A 355 -15.40 -8.66 -34.17
CA ILE A 355 -15.98 -8.08 -32.96
C ILE A 355 -16.42 -6.66 -33.26
N ILE A 356 -17.56 -6.27 -32.70
CA ILE A 356 -18.00 -4.88 -32.70
C ILE A 356 -18.10 -4.38 -31.27
N VAL A 357 -17.48 -3.22 -30.99
CA VAL A 357 -17.52 -2.58 -29.66
C VAL A 357 -18.31 -1.29 -29.69
N LEU A 358 -18.72 -0.81 -28.53
CA LEU A 358 -19.51 0.42 -28.37
C LEU A 358 -18.87 1.63 -29.08
N TRP A 359 -17.54 1.68 -29.15
CA TRP A 359 -16.81 2.74 -29.83
C TRP A 359 -17.00 2.71 -31.35
N ASP A 360 -17.19 1.53 -31.95
CA ASP A 360 -17.44 1.38 -33.39
C ASP A 360 -18.77 1.97 -33.82
N LEU A 361 -19.75 2.07 -32.92
CA LEU A 361 -21.02 2.72 -33.21
C LEU A 361 -20.84 4.20 -33.61
N LYS A 362 -19.77 4.85 -33.14
CA LYS A 362 -19.43 6.23 -33.53
C LYS A 362 -19.00 6.36 -35.00
N LYS A 363 -18.68 5.25 -35.67
CA LYS A 363 -18.35 5.22 -37.11
C LYS A 363 -19.60 5.41 -37.98
N VAL A 364 -20.80 5.21 -37.42
CA VAL A 364 -22.08 5.45 -38.08
C VAL A 364 -22.36 6.96 -38.07
N LYS A 365 -22.35 7.59 -39.25
CA LYS A 365 -22.49 9.06 -39.39
C LYS A 365 -23.82 9.50 -39.99
N LYS A 366 -24.49 8.61 -40.73
CA LYS A 366 -25.76 8.87 -41.40
C LYS A 366 -26.81 7.88 -40.90
N ASP A 367 -28.07 8.30 -40.84
CA ASP A 367 -29.13 7.42 -40.35
C ASP A 367 -29.28 6.14 -41.20
N SER A 368 -29.12 6.25 -42.52
CA SER A 368 -29.14 5.11 -43.44
C SER A 368 -28.05 4.05 -43.19
N GLN A 369 -26.98 4.40 -42.46
CA GLN A 369 -25.91 3.45 -42.12
C GLN A 369 -26.28 2.55 -40.92
N TRP A 370 -27.32 2.90 -40.14
CA TRP A 370 -27.81 2.03 -39.07
C TRP A 370 -28.44 0.74 -39.59
N ASP A 371 -28.93 0.76 -40.84
CA ASP A 371 -29.53 -0.41 -41.48
C ASP A 371 -28.49 -1.23 -42.28
N SER A 372 -27.23 -0.78 -42.28
CA SER A 372 -26.11 -1.53 -42.88
C SER A 372 -25.68 -2.70 -41.98
N PRO A 373 -25.17 -3.79 -42.57
CA PRO A 373 -24.77 -4.98 -41.82
C PRO A 373 -23.53 -4.75 -40.96
N VAL A 374 -23.47 -5.40 -39.80
CA VAL A 374 -22.38 -5.27 -38.81
C VAL A 374 -21.00 -5.58 -39.40
N LYS A 375 -20.92 -6.48 -40.38
CA LYS A 375 -19.67 -6.83 -41.08
C LYS A 375 -18.95 -5.66 -41.76
N ALA A 376 -19.67 -4.56 -42.00
CA ALA A 376 -19.11 -3.33 -42.58
C ALA A 376 -18.36 -2.46 -41.55
N PHE A 377 -18.60 -2.67 -40.25
CA PHE A 377 -18.05 -1.84 -39.17
C PHE A 377 -17.17 -2.59 -38.18
N MET A 378 -17.34 -3.91 -38.08
CA MET A 378 -16.62 -4.77 -37.14
C MET A 378 -15.10 -4.77 -37.37
N ALA A 379 -14.35 -4.96 -36.29
CA ALA A 379 -12.93 -5.30 -36.36
C ALA A 379 -12.77 -6.79 -36.72
N ARG A 380 -11.86 -7.09 -37.64
CA ARG A 380 -11.61 -8.47 -38.14
C ARG A 380 -10.39 -9.13 -37.51
N ASN A 381 -9.43 -8.35 -37.03
CA ASN A 381 -8.27 -8.89 -36.33
C ASN A 381 -8.66 -9.13 -34.87
N ILE A 382 -8.95 -10.38 -34.52
CA ILE A 382 -9.39 -10.75 -33.18
C ILE A 382 -8.28 -11.55 -32.51
N LEU A 383 -7.82 -11.03 -31.38
CA LEU A 383 -6.90 -11.73 -30.50
C LEU A 383 -7.71 -12.61 -29.57
N SER A 384 -7.40 -13.90 -29.53
CA SER A 384 -7.99 -14.87 -28.61
C SER A 384 -7.03 -15.22 -27.47
N ILE A 385 -7.59 -15.81 -26.43
CA ILE A 385 -6.84 -16.35 -25.29
C ILE A 385 -7.30 -17.78 -24.97
N GLY A 386 -6.44 -18.60 -24.39
CA GLY A 386 -6.80 -19.95 -23.95
C GLY A 386 -7.46 -19.95 -22.56
N PRO A 387 -8.31 -20.94 -22.25
CA PRO A 387 -8.96 -21.04 -20.94
C PRO A 387 -7.98 -21.27 -19.78
N GLY A 388 -6.83 -21.87 -20.06
CA GLY A 388 -5.80 -22.15 -19.05
C GLY A 388 -4.81 -21.01 -18.81
N ASP A 389 -4.90 -19.91 -19.57
CA ASP A 389 -4.04 -18.75 -19.39
C ASP A 389 -4.39 -18.01 -18.08
N SER A 390 -3.52 -17.09 -17.65
CA SER A 390 -3.74 -16.29 -16.44
C SER A 390 -4.43 -14.96 -16.75
N PRO A 391 -5.12 -14.35 -15.77
CA PRO A 391 -5.64 -12.98 -15.88
C PRO A 391 -4.56 -11.94 -16.22
N SER A 392 -3.33 -12.14 -15.76
CA SER A 392 -2.20 -11.27 -16.09
C SER A 392 -1.78 -11.34 -17.57
N VAL A 393 -1.88 -12.51 -18.20
CA VAL A 393 -1.66 -12.66 -19.66
C VAL A 393 -2.74 -11.91 -20.43
N ALA A 394 -4.02 -12.03 -20.03
CA ALA A 394 -5.12 -11.27 -20.63
C ALA A 394 -4.90 -9.75 -20.50
N ALA A 395 -4.56 -9.27 -19.30
CA ALA A 395 -4.29 -7.85 -19.05
C ALA A 395 -3.19 -7.32 -19.98
N ARG A 396 -2.08 -8.06 -20.10
CA ARG A 396 -0.97 -7.71 -20.98
C ARG A 396 -1.39 -7.66 -22.45
N LEU A 397 -2.07 -8.69 -22.96
CA LEU A 397 -2.57 -8.72 -24.34
C LEU A 397 -3.50 -7.54 -24.63
N MET A 398 -4.38 -7.19 -23.68
CA MET A 398 -5.28 -6.05 -23.78
C MET A 398 -4.54 -4.71 -23.85
N ILE A 399 -3.48 -4.54 -23.08
CA ILE A 399 -2.66 -3.31 -23.06
C ILE A 399 -1.84 -3.19 -24.34
N GLU A 400 -1.11 -4.24 -24.70
CA GLU A 400 -0.18 -4.22 -25.84
C GLU A 400 -0.88 -4.02 -27.18
N ASN A 401 -2.13 -4.50 -27.30
CA ASN A 401 -2.89 -4.45 -28.55
C ASN A 401 -4.06 -3.44 -28.50
N ASP A 402 -4.20 -2.69 -27.41
CA ASP A 402 -5.31 -1.77 -27.14
C ASP A 402 -6.70 -2.40 -27.41
N VAL A 403 -6.89 -3.63 -26.92
CA VAL A 403 -8.17 -4.35 -27.02
C VAL A 403 -8.84 -4.46 -25.65
N GLY A 404 -10.18 -4.46 -25.64
CA GLY A 404 -10.98 -4.54 -24.41
C GLY A 404 -11.67 -5.88 -24.19
N HIS A 405 -11.59 -6.79 -25.16
CA HIS A 405 -12.30 -8.07 -25.17
C HIS A 405 -11.39 -9.13 -25.80
N LEU A 406 -11.30 -10.30 -25.19
CA LEU A 406 -10.59 -11.46 -25.71
C LEU A 406 -11.55 -12.65 -25.72
N PRO A 407 -11.96 -13.19 -26.89
CA PRO A 407 -12.63 -14.48 -26.93
C PRO A 407 -11.72 -15.57 -26.36
N VAL A 408 -12.32 -16.42 -25.53
CA VAL A 408 -11.66 -17.60 -24.96
C VAL A 408 -11.90 -18.75 -25.92
N VAL A 409 -10.81 -19.29 -26.47
CA VAL A 409 -10.84 -20.32 -27.51
C VAL A 409 -10.16 -21.59 -27.00
N GLN A 410 -10.84 -22.72 -27.14
CA GLN A 410 -10.31 -24.05 -26.88
C GLN A 410 -10.59 -24.95 -28.08
N GLU A 411 -9.55 -25.64 -28.58
CA GLU A 411 -9.69 -26.55 -29.74
C GLU A 411 -10.34 -25.88 -30.96
N GLY A 412 -10.04 -24.60 -31.19
CA GLY A 412 -10.60 -23.82 -32.30
C GLY A 412 -12.03 -23.32 -32.09
N LYS A 413 -12.68 -23.66 -30.97
CA LYS A 413 -14.04 -23.21 -30.64
C LYS A 413 -14.03 -22.12 -29.59
N MET A 414 -14.88 -21.10 -29.77
CA MET A 414 -15.11 -20.08 -28.75
C MET A 414 -15.96 -20.67 -27.62
N ILE A 415 -15.42 -20.71 -26.42
CA ILE A 415 -16.09 -21.25 -25.22
C ILE A 415 -16.49 -20.17 -24.21
N GLY A 416 -15.95 -18.95 -24.36
CA GLY A 416 -16.22 -17.84 -23.47
C GLY A 416 -15.66 -16.53 -23.99
N ILE A 417 -15.79 -15.47 -23.19
CA ILE A 417 -15.18 -14.16 -23.45
C ILE A 417 -14.68 -13.58 -22.13
N VAL A 418 -13.51 -12.96 -22.16
CA VAL A 418 -13.01 -12.16 -21.04
C VAL A 418 -12.88 -10.70 -21.47
N THR A 419 -13.41 -9.80 -20.66
CA THR A 419 -13.42 -8.36 -20.92
C THR A 419 -12.48 -7.63 -19.98
N ARG A 420 -12.13 -6.39 -20.33
CA ARG A 420 -11.34 -5.52 -19.46
C ARG A 420 -12.01 -5.30 -18.10
N THR A 421 -13.34 -5.32 -18.05
CA THR A 421 -14.08 -5.24 -16.80
C THR A 421 -13.88 -6.48 -15.95
N ASP A 422 -13.94 -7.68 -16.53
CA ASP A 422 -13.72 -8.93 -15.77
C ASP A 422 -12.31 -8.97 -15.16
N ILE A 423 -11.30 -8.52 -15.91
CA ILE A 423 -9.92 -8.40 -15.42
C ILE A 423 -9.79 -7.37 -14.29
N LEU A 424 -10.41 -6.20 -14.44
CA LEU A 424 -10.39 -5.16 -13.40
C LEU A 424 -11.12 -5.62 -12.14
N THR A 425 -12.30 -6.20 -12.27
CA THR A 425 -13.07 -6.76 -11.16
C THR A 425 -12.26 -7.81 -10.43
N TYR A 426 -11.64 -8.74 -11.15
CA TYR A 426 -10.70 -9.70 -10.56
C TYR A 426 -9.61 -9.03 -9.73
N TYR A 427 -8.94 -7.98 -10.24
CA TYR A 427 -7.92 -7.27 -9.47
C TYR A 427 -8.48 -6.48 -8.28
N TYR A 428 -9.70 -5.95 -8.39
CA TYR A 428 -10.37 -5.28 -7.27
C TYR A 428 -10.76 -6.25 -6.17
N ASP A 429 -11.25 -7.45 -6.53
CA ASP A 429 -11.64 -8.49 -5.57
C ASP A 429 -10.44 -9.08 -4.82
N LEU A 430 -9.21 -8.87 -5.32
CA LEU A 430 -7.98 -9.23 -4.62
C LEU A 430 -7.58 -8.21 -3.54
N LEU A 431 -8.13 -6.99 -3.57
CA LEU A 431 -7.82 -5.99 -2.55
C LEU A 431 -8.49 -6.40 -1.23
N PRO A 432 -7.79 -6.32 -0.09
CA PRO A 432 -8.38 -6.64 1.21
C PRO A 432 -9.53 -5.70 1.56
N ASP A 433 -10.56 -6.24 2.21
CA ASP A 433 -11.74 -5.51 2.75
C ASP A 433 -11.38 -4.38 3.74
#